data_AF-A0A1N7FCT8-F1
#
_entry.id   AF-A0A1N7FCT8-F1
#
_cell.length_a   1.000
_cell.length_b   1.000
_cell.length_c   1.000
_cell.angle_alpha   90.00
_cell.angle_beta   90.00
_cell.angle_gamma   90.00
#
_symmetry.space_group_name_H-M   'P 1'
#
loop_
_entity.id
_entity.type
_entity.pdbx_description
1 polymer ?
#
loop_
_entity_poly.entity_id
_entity_poly.type
_entity_poly.pdbx_seq_one_letter_code
_entity_poly.pdbx_strand_id
1 'polypeptide(L)'
;MALSTGRRLAVLLMVLIAPVALLAGCKGSSKSSSSAASNTTAAASASGSQAASSDCPTENTKSFAKTKFVAHAGLGFGAFHRYLYKPYKAGTFKKGADGRVTAFVKGGVAALFIKREIRLASEDVKANPTLCKAIAAPLAKIGDSVQGAVDKAKSGDDSGLEDVNSAIGSVSSQSNKDGVDIKEDENADISKNPS
;
A
#
# COMPACT_ATOMS: atom_id res chain seq x y z
N MET A 1 -15.83 -48.33 16.41
CA MET A 1 -14.53 -47.70 16.09
C MET A 1 -14.77 -46.26 15.65
N ALA A 2 -14.82 -45.31 16.58
CA ALA A 2 -15.07 -43.89 16.25
C ALA A 2 -14.54 -42.99 17.38
N LEU A 3 -13.23 -42.97 17.63
CA LEU A 3 -12.61 -42.05 18.60
C LEU A 3 -11.08 -42.05 18.42
N SER A 4 -10.56 -41.42 17.36
CA SER A 4 -9.10 -41.14 17.29
C SER A 4 -8.68 -39.94 16.43
N THR A 5 -9.58 -39.30 15.69
CA THR A 5 -9.24 -38.20 14.78
C THR A 5 -9.17 -36.82 15.45
N GLY A 6 -9.93 -36.57 16.52
CA GLY A 6 -9.97 -35.25 17.18
C GLY A 6 -8.70 -34.90 17.96
N ARG A 7 -8.01 -35.88 18.53
CA ARG A 7 -6.80 -35.66 19.35
C ARG A 7 -5.56 -35.31 18.53
N ARG A 8 -5.54 -35.70 17.25
CA ARG A 8 -4.43 -35.39 16.32
C ARG A 8 -4.57 -33.99 15.71
N LEU A 9 -5.80 -33.50 15.54
CA LEU A 9 -6.06 -32.14 15.04
C LEU A 9 -5.75 -31.07 16.10
N ALA A 10 -6.03 -31.35 17.38
CA ALA A 10 -5.74 -30.43 18.48
C ALA A 10 -4.23 -30.29 18.78
N VAL A 11 -3.44 -31.35 18.57
CA VAL A 11 -1.98 -31.32 18.76
C VAL A 11 -1.27 -30.59 17.61
N LEU A 12 -1.81 -30.66 16.38
CA LEU A 12 -1.26 -29.91 15.24
C LEU A 12 -1.54 -28.39 15.33
N LEU A 13 -2.65 -27.97 15.96
CA LEU A 13 -3.00 -26.56 16.14
C LEU A 13 -2.17 -25.85 17.24
N MET A 14 -1.58 -26.59 18.19
CA MET A 14 -0.79 -26.03 19.30
C MET A 14 0.71 -25.91 19.02
N VAL A 15 1.23 -26.49 17.92
CA VAL A 15 2.67 -26.47 17.58
C VAL A 15 3.05 -25.31 16.65
N LEU A 16 2.08 -24.58 16.09
CA LEU A 16 2.33 -23.46 15.15
C LEU A 16 2.35 -22.06 15.79
N ILE A 17 2.13 -21.94 17.11
CA ILE A 17 2.08 -20.65 17.84
C ILE A 17 3.34 -20.44 18.71
N ALA A 18 4.42 -21.19 18.51
CA ALA A 18 5.56 -21.21 19.44
C ALA A 18 6.95 -21.06 18.79
N PRO A 19 7.23 -19.97 18.05
CA PRO A 19 8.53 -19.35 18.29
C PRO A 19 8.54 -17.82 18.01
N VAL A 20 8.08 -16.99 18.95
CA VAL A 20 8.51 -15.57 19.02
C VAL A 20 8.70 -15.15 20.49
N ALA A 21 9.48 -15.93 21.22
CA ALA A 21 10.05 -15.50 22.49
C ALA A 21 11.42 -16.14 22.56
N LEU A 22 12.46 -15.41 22.17
CA LEU A 22 13.88 -15.62 22.51
C LEU A 22 14.73 -14.67 21.64
N LEU A 23 14.83 -13.40 22.04
CA LEU A 23 15.97 -12.53 21.78
C LEU A 23 16.03 -11.47 22.89
N ALA A 24 16.39 -11.96 24.08
CA ALA A 24 16.94 -11.12 25.13
C ALA A 24 18.46 -11.05 24.94
N GLY A 25 19.00 -9.83 24.91
CA GLY A 25 20.38 -9.58 25.31
C GLY A 25 21.34 -9.11 24.22
N CYS A 26 21.55 -7.79 24.14
CA CYS A 26 22.90 -7.22 24.23
C CYS A 26 22.85 -5.76 24.72
N LYS A 27 23.22 -5.63 25.99
CA LYS A 27 23.84 -4.52 26.74
C LYS A 27 24.39 -3.34 25.91
N GLY A 28 24.02 -2.12 26.29
CA GLY A 28 24.70 -0.88 25.89
C GLY A 28 24.11 0.35 26.60
N SER A 29 24.61 0.66 27.79
CA SER A 29 24.23 1.82 28.60
C SER A 29 24.67 3.14 27.96
N SER A 30 23.83 4.18 27.98
CA SER A 30 24.20 5.59 28.30
C SER A 30 22.99 6.54 28.26
N LYS A 31 22.49 6.89 29.46
CA LYS A 31 22.09 8.22 29.97
C LYS A 31 21.55 9.27 28.97
N SER A 32 20.32 9.76 29.15
CA SER A 32 20.05 11.17 29.53
C SER A 32 18.54 11.48 29.74
N SER A 33 18.30 12.18 30.86
CA SER A 33 17.26 13.15 31.23
C SER A 33 15.83 13.16 30.64
N SER A 34 14.89 13.14 31.58
CA SER A 34 13.53 13.66 31.47
C SER A 34 13.53 15.19 31.57
N SER A 35 12.81 15.87 30.66
CA SER A 35 12.27 17.20 30.91
C SER A 35 11.13 17.56 29.96
N ALA A 36 9.99 17.83 30.61
CA ALA A 36 9.00 18.87 30.34
C ALA A 36 8.33 18.99 28.95
N ALA A 37 6.99 18.97 29.04
CA ALA A 37 6.07 19.50 28.05
C ALA A 37 6.37 20.96 27.68
N SER A 38 6.10 21.31 26.43
CA SER A 38 5.83 22.69 26.02
C SER A 38 4.95 22.66 24.77
N ASN A 39 3.69 23.02 24.96
CA ASN A 39 2.78 23.42 23.90
C ASN A 39 3.27 24.76 23.33
N THR A 40 3.49 24.87 22.02
CA THR A 40 3.34 26.15 21.31
C THR A 40 2.91 25.90 19.87
N THR A 41 1.93 26.69 19.48
CA THR A 41 1.18 26.78 18.24
C THR A 41 1.98 27.16 17.00
N ALA A 42 1.49 26.64 15.87
CA ALA A 42 1.66 27.03 14.48
C ALA A 42 2.42 28.33 14.13
N ALA A 43 3.33 28.20 13.17
CA ALA A 43 3.49 29.16 12.10
C ALA A 43 3.81 28.41 10.80
N ALA A 44 2.95 28.61 9.80
CA ALA A 44 3.17 28.16 8.44
C ALA A 44 4.36 28.91 7.84
N SER A 45 5.20 28.17 7.12
CA SER A 45 6.02 28.72 6.04
C SER A 45 6.06 27.70 4.94
N ALA A 46 5.24 27.95 3.92
CA ALA A 46 5.37 27.35 2.62
C ALA A 46 6.70 27.82 2.02
N SER A 47 7.65 26.91 1.95
CA SER A 47 8.70 26.94 0.94
C SER A 47 8.79 25.52 0.41
N GLY A 48 8.47 25.38 -0.88
CA GLY A 48 8.61 24.15 -1.63
C GLY A 48 10.07 23.79 -1.75
N SER A 49 10.63 23.24 -0.67
CA SER A 49 11.81 22.40 -0.75
C SER A 49 11.29 21.01 -0.97
N GLN A 50 11.27 20.57 -2.24
CA GLN A 50 11.29 19.15 -2.55
C GLN A 50 12.40 18.57 -1.67
N ALA A 51 12.03 17.80 -0.65
CA ALA A 51 12.96 16.92 0.01
C ALA A 51 13.39 15.93 -1.07
N ALA A 52 14.46 16.27 -1.80
CA ALA A 52 15.25 15.29 -2.49
C ALA A 52 15.54 14.23 -1.43
N SER A 53 14.95 13.05 -1.59
CA SER A 53 15.38 11.92 -0.79
C SER A 53 16.87 11.82 -1.09
N SER A 54 17.70 11.98 -0.05
CA SER A 54 19.16 11.91 -0.16
C SER A 54 19.64 10.56 -0.74
N ASP A 55 18.71 9.63 -0.96
CA ASP A 55 18.86 8.29 -1.55
C ASP A 55 18.47 8.19 -3.04
N CYS A 56 18.03 9.27 -3.70
CA CYS A 56 17.72 9.19 -5.13
C CYS A 56 19.01 9.11 -5.96
N PRO A 57 19.13 8.15 -6.89
CA PRO A 57 20.34 8.00 -7.69
C PRO A 57 20.49 9.19 -8.65
N THR A 58 21.72 9.43 -9.12
CA THR A 58 22.00 10.43 -10.16
C THR A 58 21.70 9.90 -11.56
N GLU A 59 21.81 8.59 -11.74
CA GLU A 59 21.58 7.88 -13.00
C GLU A 59 20.62 6.70 -12.81
N ASN A 60 20.16 6.11 -13.91
CA ASN A 60 19.31 4.91 -13.83
C ASN A 60 20.09 3.72 -13.28
N THR A 61 19.60 3.10 -12.20
CA THR A 61 20.23 1.92 -11.59
C THR A 61 19.58 0.61 -12.02
N LYS A 62 18.41 0.67 -12.68
CA LYS A 62 17.74 -0.47 -13.31
C LYS A 62 17.40 -0.17 -14.77
N SER A 63 17.58 -1.18 -15.61
CA SER A 63 17.09 -1.14 -16.99
C SER A 63 15.55 -1.09 -17.00
N PHE A 64 15.00 -0.23 -17.86
CA PHE A 64 13.55 -0.06 -18.05
C PHE A 64 12.78 0.33 -16.78
N ALA A 65 13.42 1.05 -15.84
CA ALA A 65 12.78 1.50 -14.61
C ALA A 65 11.45 2.22 -14.87
N LYS A 66 11.40 3.13 -15.86
CA LYS A 66 10.16 3.82 -16.26
C LYS A 66 9.08 2.85 -16.75
N THR A 67 9.44 1.91 -17.62
CA THR A 67 8.48 0.95 -18.19
C THR A 67 7.94 0.00 -17.14
N LYS A 68 8.80 -0.49 -16.24
CA LYS A 68 8.38 -1.36 -15.13
C LYS A 68 7.52 -0.62 -14.13
N PHE A 69 7.88 0.63 -13.80
CA PHE A 69 7.01 1.50 -13.02
C PHE A 69 5.63 1.65 -13.65
N VAL A 70 5.55 1.94 -14.96
CA VAL A 70 4.26 2.06 -15.67
C VAL A 70 3.48 0.75 -15.61
N ALA A 71 4.14 -0.38 -15.84
CA ALA A 71 3.50 -1.69 -15.79
C ALA A 71 2.92 -1.97 -14.39
N HIS A 72 3.73 -1.79 -13.35
CA HIS A 72 3.30 -2.02 -11.98
C HIS A 72 2.25 -1.01 -11.51
N ALA A 73 2.48 0.28 -11.72
CA ALA A 73 1.50 1.31 -11.38
C ALA A 73 0.18 1.11 -12.13
N GLY A 74 0.22 0.76 -13.42
CA GLY A 74 -0.96 0.50 -14.23
C GLY A 74 -1.78 -0.69 -13.72
N LEU A 75 -1.13 -1.77 -13.32
CA LEU A 75 -1.78 -2.94 -12.72
C LEU A 75 -2.38 -2.61 -11.34
N GLY A 76 -1.63 -1.91 -10.49
CA GLY A 76 -2.10 -1.51 -9.17
C GLY A 76 -3.27 -0.53 -9.22
N PHE A 77 -3.16 0.52 -10.04
CA PHE A 77 -4.19 1.55 -10.17
C PHE A 77 -5.44 1.00 -10.88
N GLY A 78 -5.27 0.15 -11.90
CA GLY A 78 -6.37 -0.55 -12.55
C GLY A 78 -7.12 -1.49 -11.60
N ALA A 79 -6.40 -2.26 -10.78
CA ALA A 79 -7.02 -3.12 -9.76
C ALA A 79 -7.76 -2.29 -8.69
N PHE A 80 -7.21 -1.15 -8.28
CA PHE A 80 -7.89 -0.21 -7.38
C PHE A 80 -9.22 0.28 -7.99
N HIS A 81 -9.20 0.81 -9.21
CA HIS A 81 -10.41 1.33 -9.82
C HIS A 81 -11.47 0.25 -10.03
N ARG A 82 -11.06 -0.94 -10.48
CA ARG A 82 -11.99 -2.05 -10.74
C ARG A 82 -12.63 -2.62 -9.49
N TYR A 83 -11.83 -2.93 -8.47
CA TYR A 83 -12.28 -3.76 -7.33
C TYR A 83 -12.53 -2.98 -6.05
N LEU A 84 -12.10 -1.72 -5.96
CA LEU A 84 -12.35 -0.85 -4.82
C LEU A 84 -13.17 0.37 -5.22
N TYR A 85 -12.74 1.16 -6.21
CA TYR A 85 -13.40 2.42 -6.51
C TYR A 85 -14.77 2.25 -7.18
N LYS A 86 -14.89 1.42 -8.22
CA LYS A 86 -16.19 1.13 -8.87
C LYS A 86 -17.24 0.58 -7.90
N PRO A 87 -16.98 -0.47 -7.09
CA PRO A 87 -17.97 -0.96 -6.13
C PRO A 87 -18.27 0.05 -5.01
N TYR A 88 -17.32 0.92 -4.67
CA TYR A 88 -17.57 2.05 -3.77
C TYR A 88 -18.57 3.04 -4.37
N LYS A 89 -18.32 3.51 -5.60
CA LYS A 89 -19.23 4.43 -6.31
C LYS A 89 -20.61 3.83 -6.54
N ALA A 90 -20.69 2.51 -6.75
CA ALA A 90 -21.95 1.79 -6.88
C ALA A 90 -22.68 1.56 -5.54
N GLY A 91 -22.08 1.92 -4.39
CA GLY A 91 -22.67 1.72 -3.07
C GLY A 91 -22.66 0.27 -2.58
N THR A 92 -21.96 -0.63 -3.26
CA THR A 92 -21.92 -2.08 -2.95
C THR A 92 -21.33 -2.39 -1.58
N PHE A 93 -20.53 -1.49 -1.00
CA PHE A 93 -19.99 -1.67 0.36
C PHE A 93 -20.98 -1.32 1.47
N LYS A 94 -22.09 -0.62 1.15
CA LYS A 94 -23.09 -0.20 2.15
C LYS A 94 -23.83 -1.39 2.72
N LYS A 95 -24.27 -1.27 3.98
CA LYS A 95 -25.05 -2.32 4.66
C LYS A 95 -26.33 -2.60 3.87
N GLY A 96 -26.62 -3.88 3.63
CA GLY A 96 -27.81 -4.33 2.89
C GLY A 96 -27.70 -4.29 1.37
N ALA A 97 -26.57 -3.83 0.80
CA ALA A 97 -26.36 -3.88 -0.64
C ALA A 97 -26.12 -5.32 -1.13
N ASP A 98 -26.73 -5.66 -2.26
CA ASP A 98 -26.49 -6.93 -2.94
C ASP A 98 -25.02 -7.04 -3.36
N GLY A 99 -24.40 -8.19 -3.07
CA GLY A 99 -23.00 -8.44 -3.41
C GLY A 99 -21.98 -7.80 -2.46
N ARG A 100 -22.40 -7.20 -1.34
CA ARG A 100 -21.50 -6.59 -0.33
C ARG A 100 -20.36 -7.50 0.13
N VAL A 101 -20.68 -8.75 0.47
CA VAL A 101 -19.67 -9.73 0.92
C VAL A 101 -18.67 -10.02 -0.20
N THR A 102 -19.16 -10.23 -1.41
CA THR A 102 -18.30 -10.46 -2.58
C THR A 102 -17.41 -9.26 -2.89
N ALA A 103 -17.94 -8.04 -2.75
CA ALA A 103 -17.17 -6.81 -2.91
C ALA A 103 -16.06 -6.70 -1.85
N PHE A 104 -16.33 -7.02 -0.59
CA PHE A 104 -15.29 -7.03 0.46
C PHE A 104 -14.23 -8.11 0.24
N VAL A 105 -14.62 -9.31 -0.19
CA VAL A 105 -13.66 -10.38 -0.49
C VAL A 105 -12.77 -9.99 -1.68
N LYS A 106 -13.37 -9.55 -2.79
CA LYS A 106 -12.61 -9.11 -3.97
C LYS A 106 -11.75 -7.88 -3.67
N GLY A 107 -12.31 -6.90 -2.97
CA GLY A 107 -11.60 -5.69 -2.55
C GLY A 107 -10.44 -5.99 -1.61
N GLY A 108 -10.61 -6.94 -0.68
CA GLY A 108 -9.54 -7.38 0.22
C GLY A 108 -8.40 -8.08 -0.51
N VAL A 109 -8.70 -8.99 -1.44
CA VAL A 109 -7.68 -9.64 -2.29
C VAL A 109 -6.99 -8.61 -3.19
N ALA A 110 -7.75 -7.73 -3.83
CA ALA A 110 -7.22 -6.65 -4.65
C ALA A 110 -6.32 -5.71 -3.85
N ALA A 111 -6.67 -5.35 -2.60
CA ALA A 111 -5.87 -4.51 -1.74
C ALA A 111 -4.46 -5.08 -1.51
N LEU A 112 -4.35 -6.40 -1.31
CA LEU A 112 -3.06 -7.07 -1.16
C LEU A 112 -2.26 -7.04 -2.46
N PHE A 113 -2.92 -7.28 -3.60
CA PHE A 113 -2.29 -7.16 -4.92
C PHE A 113 -1.76 -5.74 -5.18
N ILE A 114 -2.60 -4.73 -4.96
CA ILE A 114 -2.26 -3.31 -5.12
C ILE A 114 -1.05 -2.96 -4.24
N LYS A 115 -1.02 -3.42 -2.98
CA LYS A 115 0.11 -3.17 -2.08
C LYS A 115 1.42 -3.74 -2.62
N ARG A 116 1.42 -4.99 -3.13
CA ARG A 116 2.59 -5.61 -3.76
C ARG A 116 3.03 -4.80 -4.97
N GLU A 117 2.08 -4.39 -5.80
CA GLU A 117 2.37 -3.73 -7.05
C GLU A 117 2.90 -2.31 -6.84
N ILE A 118 2.33 -1.55 -5.90
CA ILE A 118 2.86 -0.26 -5.47
C ILE A 118 4.26 -0.39 -4.87
N ARG A 119 4.54 -1.49 -4.14
CA ARG A 119 5.89 -1.76 -3.63
C ARG A 119 6.90 -1.94 -4.77
N LEU A 120 6.56 -2.74 -5.77
CA LEU A 120 7.41 -2.95 -6.96
C LEU A 120 7.59 -1.65 -7.75
N ALA A 121 6.50 -0.94 -8.00
CA ALA A 121 6.52 0.39 -8.62
C ALA A 121 7.42 1.37 -7.85
N SER A 122 7.41 1.32 -6.51
CA SER A 122 8.29 2.15 -5.66
C SER A 122 9.77 1.80 -5.83
N GLU A 123 10.10 0.52 -5.99
CA GLU A 123 11.47 0.07 -6.25
C GLU A 123 11.97 0.51 -7.63
N ASP A 124 11.08 0.59 -8.62
CA ASP A 124 11.43 1.06 -9.97
C ASP A 124 11.51 2.58 -10.05
N VAL A 125 10.63 3.30 -9.34
CA VAL A 125 10.70 4.75 -9.19
C VAL A 125 12.03 5.17 -8.55
N LYS A 126 12.45 4.50 -7.48
CA LYS A 126 13.75 4.75 -6.84
C LYS A 126 14.95 4.46 -7.74
N ALA A 127 14.77 3.63 -8.77
CA ALA A 127 15.83 3.30 -9.71
C ALA A 127 15.99 4.32 -10.86
N ASN A 128 15.13 5.34 -10.94
CA ASN A 128 15.21 6.43 -11.93
C ASN A 128 15.34 7.80 -11.22
N PRO A 129 16.31 8.65 -11.60
CA PRO A 129 16.56 9.94 -10.92
C PRO A 129 15.36 10.90 -10.97
N THR A 130 14.67 10.97 -12.11
CA THR A 130 13.52 11.86 -12.31
C THR A 130 12.31 11.37 -11.53
N LEU A 131 11.96 10.10 -11.67
CA LEU A 131 10.81 9.51 -10.98
C LEU A 131 11.04 9.50 -9.46
N CYS A 132 12.24 9.20 -8.98
CA CYS A 132 12.53 9.18 -7.56
C CYS A 132 12.22 10.54 -6.90
N LYS A 133 12.57 11.65 -7.56
CA LYS A 133 12.33 13.00 -7.05
C LYS A 133 10.85 13.41 -7.09
N ALA A 134 10.12 12.99 -8.13
CA ALA A 134 8.74 13.45 -8.37
C ALA A 134 7.67 12.51 -7.79
N ILE A 135 7.91 11.19 -7.83
CA ILE A 135 6.87 10.16 -7.65
C ILE A 135 7.10 9.29 -6.41
N ALA A 136 8.33 9.15 -5.88
CA ALA A 136 8.60 8.19 -4.80
C ALA A 136 7.77 8.44 -3.55
N ALA A 137 7.71 9.69 -3.10
CA ALA A 137 6.94 10.08 -1.92
C ALA A 137 5.42 9.92 -2.11
N PRO A 138 4.79 10.47 -3.18
CA PRO A 138 3.35 10.31 -3.35
C PRO A 138 2.93 8.86 -3.62
N LEU A 139 3.77 8.06 -4.30
CA LEU A 139 3.48 6.65 -4.54
C LEU A 139 3.50 5.83 -3.23
N ALA A 140 4.47 6.08 -2.34
CA ALA A 140 4.51 5.45 -1.03
C ALA A 140 3.24 5.76 -0.20
N LYS A 141 2.76 7.00 -0.28
CA LYS A 141 1.51 7.42 0.38
C LYS A 141 0.29 6.66 -0.15
N ILE A 142 0.20 6.41 -1.46
CA ILE A 142 -0.91 5.62 -2.03
C ILE A 142 -0.93 4.21 -1.42
N GLY A 143 0.22 3.56 -1.30
CA GLY A 143 0.30 2.21 -0.72
C GLY A 143 -0.26 2.12 0.70
N ASP A 144 0.10 3.09 1.55
CA ASP A 144 -0.41 3.19 2.92
C ASP A 144 -1.91 3.55 2.95
N SER A 145 -2.33 4.50 2.10
CA SER A 145 -3.71 4.96 2.02
C SER A 145 -4.67 3.89 1.50
N VAL A 146 -4.26 3.03 0.56
CA VAL A 146 -5.10 1.91 0.07
C VAL A 146 -5.44 0.96 1.21
N GLN A 147 -4.46 0.58 2.02
CA GLN A 147 -4.69 -0.33 3.15
C GLN A 147 -5.58 0.34 4.21
N GLY A 148 -5.28 1.59 4.58
CA GLY A 148 -6.09 2.35 5.53
C GLY A 148 -7.53 2.56 5.05
N ALA A 149 -7.74 2.82 3.76
CA ALA A 149 -9.06 3.00 3.16
C ALA A 149 -9.88 1.71 3.20
N VAL A 150 -9.26 0.55 2.95
CA VAL A 150 -9.95 -0.75 3.00
C VAL A 150 -10.33 -1.11 4.44
N ASP A 151 -9.48 -0.82 5.41
CA ASP A 151 -9.78 -1.08 6.82
C ASP A 151 -10.89 -0.16 7.35
N LYS A 152 -10.93 1.12 6.93
CA LYS A 152 -12.04 2.03 7.21
C LYS A 152 -13.33 1.62 6.48
N ALA A 153 -13.24 1.14 5.25
CA ALA A 153 -14.41 0.68 4.50
C ALA A 153 -15.11 -0.49 5.20
N LYS A 154 -14.37 -1.34 5.95
CA LYS A 154 -14.97 -2.40 6.78
C LYS A 154 -15.80 -1.85 7.93
N SER A 155 -15.40 -0.73 8.53
CA SER A 155 -16.18 -0.05 9.59
C SER A 155 -17.31 0.84 9.04
N GLY A 156 -17.37 1.03 7.72
CA GLY A 156 -18.41 1.80 7.04
C GLY A 156 -18.02 3.25 6.73
N ASP A 157 -16.74 3.61 6.92
CA ASP A 157 -16.17 4.88 6.45
C ASP A 157 -15.46 4.64 5.12
N ASP A 158 -16.07 5.09 4.03
CA ASP A 158 -15.61 4.86 2.67
C ASP A 158 -14.93 6.11 2.05
N SER A 159 -14.80 7.20 2.83
CA SER A 159 -14.14 8.45 2.41
C SER A 159 -12.68 8.24 1.97
N GLY A 160 -11.97 7.29 2.60
CA GLY A 160 -10.59 6.99 2.25
C GLY A 160 -10.39 6.46 0.83
N LEU A 161 -11.43 5.90 0.19
CA LEU A 161 -11.33 5.45 -1.20
C LEU A 161 -11.36 6.63 -2.19
N GLU A 162 -12.07 7.71 -1.86
CA GLU A 162 -12.06 8.94 -2.67
C GLU A 162 -10.71 9.66 -2.57
N ASP A 163 -10.09 9.65 -1.39
CA ASP A 163 -8.74 10.19 -1.16
C ASP A 163 -7.68 9.40 -1.96
N VAL A 164 -7.76 8.06 -1.94
CA VAL A 164 -6.84 7.21 -2.72
C VAL A 164 -6.98 7.47 -4.21
N ASN A 165 -8.22 7.57 -4.73
CA ASN A 165 -8.49 7.91 -6.12
C ASN A 165 -7.85 9.26 -6.51
N SER A 166 -7.98 10.26 -5.65
CA SER A 166 -7.39 11.59 -5.86
C SER A 166 -5.86 11.55 -5.87
N ALA A 167 -5.26 10.74 -4.99
CA ALA A 167 -3.81 10.54 -4.95
C ALA A 167 -3.29 9.81 -6.20
N ILE A 168 -4.00 8.78 -6.67
CA ILE A 168 -3.70 8.07 -7.93
C ILE A 168 -3.77 9.04 -9.11
N GLY A 169 -4.82 9.86 -9.19
CA GLY A 169 -4.95 10.88 -10.24
C GLY A 169 -3.80 11.90 -10.22
N SER A 170 -3.34 12.28 -9.03
CA SER A 170 -2.19 13.18 -8.86
C SER A 170 -0.88 12.55 -9.33
N VAL A 171 -0.61 11.29 -8.95
CA VAL A 171 0.58 10.54 -9.40
C VAL A 171 0.54 10.32 -10.91
N SER A 172 -0.60 9.94 -11.48
CA SER A 172 -0.75 9.73 -12.92
C SER A 172 -0.56 11.02 -13.72
N SER A 173 -1.06 12.14 -13.19
CA SER A 173 -0.86 13.46 -13.78
C SER A 173 0.60 13.91 -13.72
N GLN A 174 1.27 13.68 -12.59
CA GLN A 174 2.70 14.00 -12.44
C GLN A 174 3.57 13.12 -13.34
N SER A 175 3.28 11.82 -13.39
CA SER A 175 4.01 10.87 -14.24
C SER A 175 3.89 11.24 -15.71
N ASN A 176 2.69 11.65 -16.15
CA ASN A 176 2.48 12.15 -17.52
C ASN A 176 3.32 13.39 -17.83
N LYS A 177 3.43 14.35 -16.90
CA LYS A 177 4.30 15.53 -17.05
C LYS A 177 5.78 15.14 -17.19
N ASP A 178 6.18 14.07 -16.50
CA ASP A 178 7.54 13.51 -16.55
C ASP A 178 7.78 12.59 -17.76
N GLY A 179 6.83 12.55 -18.72
CA GLY A 179 6.88 11.77 -19.96
C GLY A 179 6.62 10.28 -19.77
N VAL A 180 5.94 9.91 -18.68
CA VAL A 180 5.66 8.53 -18.28
C VAL A 180 4.16 8.32 -18.15
N ASP A 181 3.54 7.88 -19.25
CA ASP A 181 2.10 7.60 -19.29
C ASP A 181 1.78 6.28 -18.57
N ILE A 182 0.95 6.35 -17.53
CA ILE A 182 0.47 5.17 -16.81
C ILE A 182 -0.83 4.72 -17.45
N LYS A 183 -0.79 3.61 -18.18
CA LYS A 183 -1.99 2.94 -18.67
C LYS A 183 -2.49 1.95 -17.63
N GLU A 184 -3.67 2.23 -17.11
CA GLU A 184 -4.31 1.36 -16.14
C GLU A 184 -4.90 0.11 -16.81
N ASP A 185 -4.69 -1.05 -16.20
CA ASP A 185 -5.30 -2.31 -16.62
C ASP A 185 -6.35 -2.76 -15.61
N GLU A 186 -7.61 -2.49 -15.92
CA GLU A 186 -8.75 -2.89 -15.09
C GLU A 186 -9.10 -4.39 -15.19
N ASN A 187 -8.37 -5.17 -16.00
CA ASN A 187 -8.53 -6.61 -16.16
C ASN A 187 -7.40 -7.41 -15.48
N ALA A 188 -6.59 -6.77 -14.63
CA ALA A 188 -5.55 -7.44 -13.85
C ALA A 188 -6.12 -8.68 -13.13
N ASP A 189 -5.61 -9.86 -13.48
CA ASP A 189 -6.04 -11.13 -12.92
C ASP A 189 -5.50 -11.30 -11.49
N ILE A 190 -6.29 -10.86 -10.51
CA ILE A 190 -6.00 -10.98 -9.08
C ILE A 190 -6.12 -12.42 -8.55
N SER A 191 -6.51 -13.39 -9.39
CA SER A 191 -6.76 -14.78 -8.99
C SER A 191 -5.59 -15.74 -9.28
N LYS A 192 -4.63 -15.33 -10.10
CA LYS A 192 -3.39 -16.08 -10.29
C LYS A 192 -2.40 -15.77 -9.16
N ASN A 193 -2.04 -16.79 -8.40
CA ASN A 193 -0.76 -16.74 -7.67
C ASN A 193 0.36 -16.53 -8.70
N PRO A 194 1.26 -15.55 -8.51
CA PRO A 194 2.40 -15.40 -9.40
C PRO A 194 3.27 -16.65 -9.28
N SER A 195 3.59 -17.24 -10.43
CA SER A 195 4.60 -18.28 -10.57
C SER A 195 5.98 -17.75 -10.19
#